data_AF-W0FIW7-F1
#
_entry.id   AF-W0FIW7-F1
#
_cell.length_a   1.000
_cell.length_b   1.000
_cell.length_c   1.000
_cell.angle_alpha   90.00
_cell.angle_beta   90.00
_cell.angle_gamma   90.00
#
_symmetry.space_group_name_H-M   'P 1'
#
loop_
_entity.id
_entity.type
_entity.pdbx_description
1 polymer ?
#
loop_
_entity_poly.entity_id
_entity_poly.type
_entity_poly.pdbx_seq_one_letter_code
_entity_poly.pdbx_strand_id
1 'polypeptide(L)'
;MRFFRTIHRIVCLAVALLVFISAGAAEEAYEIGNEGLDLTETISVHYPVVSGGTDEALTEQINTLIREKCRIEYYLTRMVSLLSGGSLEVEWKGGILGDVFSSAVSADGAVESSRPGYEWTAVSVDLRDGHEITFAELFTDEVAARETIEAYLEETVAPDLNAYLQSGEVTPLPDHFWLEQTGLTLLYPVEQLSTLSDRAGDIRIGWNVLKDVLDMSENSIPVRIGLLDAVTLTAQGAEKLRTAAAEGVMTDIPAKIGDSIQELTDRYHQRMDWDGIENGRLFALEGGCFRGVYLITDNLTKGWENSVVQGIRMDQGCLWGLCPGETLRTEWLEVLGEPDGTVEVSEESAEANRLIPGNCDYYHCGDYLLQLYSDEEGALVSVMLTE
;
A
#
# COMPACT_ATOMS: atom_id res chain seq x y z
N MET A 1 -49.97 38.18 -60.01
CA MET A 1 -50.12 36.73 -60.31
C MET A 1 -49.17 35.96 -59.41
N ARG A 2 -49.67 34.91 -58.75
CA ARG A 2 -49.00 34.10 -57.73
C ARG A 2 -47.80 33.30 -58.28
N PHE A 3 -46.74 33.12 -57.48
CA PHE A 3 -46.14 31.84 -57.03
C PHE A 3 -44.61 31.95 -56.76
N PHE A 4 -44.25 31.55 -55.53
CA PHE A 4 -43.10 30.72 -55.13
C PHE A 4 -41.66 31.28 -55.03
N ARG A 5 -41.17 31.18 -53.78
CA ARG A 5 -39.91 30.59 -53.26
C ARG A 5 -38.89 31.57 -52.66
N THR A 6 -38.15 31.30 -51.57
CA THR A 6 -38.20 30.39 -50.39
C THR A 6 -36.81 30.59 -49.70
N ILE A 7 -36.77 30.76 -48.36
CA ILE A 7 -35.63 30.49 -47.41
C ILE A 7 -34.45 31.50 -47.41
N HIS A 8 -34.27 32.34 -46.36
CA HIS A 8 -33.62 32.11 -45.04
C HIS A 8 -32.09 31.87 -45.19
N ARG A 9 -31.13 32.45 -44.44
CA ARG A 9 -31.10 33.03 -43.09
C ARG A 9 -29.77 33.82 -42.90
N ILE A 10 -29.82 34.78 -41.98
CA ILE A 10 -28.72 35.52 -41.35
C ILE A 10 -27.93 34.58 -40.41
N VAL A 11 -26.60 34.69 -40.35
CA VAL A 11 -25.79 34.24 -39.20
C VAL A 11 -24.70 35.28 -38.88
N CYS A 12 -24.61 35.55 -37.58
CA CYS A 12 -23.86 36.62 -36.94
C CYS A 12 -22.36 36.35 -36.79
N LEU A 13 -21.65 37.47 -36.72
CA LEU A 13 -20.25 37.71 -36.36
C LEU A 13 -19.89 37.11 -34.98
N ALA A 14 -18.81 36.34 -34.90
CA ALA A 14 -18.20 35.90 -33.64
C ALA A 14 -16.84 36.62 -33.43
N VAL A 15 -16.72 37.29 -32.29
CA VAL A 15 -15.52 37.99 -31.82
C VAL A 15 -14.58 36.97 -31.19
N ALA A 16 -13.34 36.88 -31.67
CA ALA A 16 -12.30 36.06 -31.07
C ALA A 16 -11.63 36.84 -29.91
N LEU A 17 -11.80 36.35 -28.69
CA LEU A 17 -11.05 36.77 -27.51
C LEU A 17 -9.80 35.87 -27.42
N LEU A 18 -8.61 36.44 -27.65
CA LEU A 18 -7.33 35.79 -27.39
C LEU A 18 -7.03 35.86 -25.90
N VAL A 19 -7.19 34.73 -25.20
CA VAL A 19 -6.66 34.52 -23.85
C VAL A 19 -5.22 34.01 -24.01
N PHE A 20 -4.26 34.82 -23.60
CA PHE A 20 -2.89 34.37 -23.37
C PHE A 20 -2.87 33.51 -22.11
N ILE A 21 -2.84 32.19 -22.27
CA ILE A 21 -2.48 31.27 -21.18
C ILE A 21 -0.96 31.35 -21.07
N SER A 22 -0.46 31.82 -19.93
CA SER A 22 0.94 31.65 -19.57
C SER A 22 1.21 30.15 -19.47
N ALA A 23 2.05 29.62 -20.37
CA ALA A 23 2.62 28.30 -20.21
C ALA A 23 3.54 28.33 -18.98
N GLY A 24 2.99 28.00 -17.80
CA GLY A 24 3.79 27.35 -16.78
C GLY A 24 4.27 26.03 -17.36
N ALA A 25 5.51 25.65 -17.10
CA ALA A 25 5.96 24.30 -17.37
C ALA A 25 4.95 23.34 -16.72
N ALA A 26 4.26 22.54 -17.53
CA ALA A 26 3.49 21.45 -16.98
C ALA A 26 4.51 20.54 -16.29
N GLU A 27 4.29 20.27 -15.01
CA GLU A 27 5.00 19.23 -14.27
C GLU A 27 4.88 17.93 -15.10
N GLU A 28 5.99 17.23 -15.33
CA GLU A 28 5.96 15.97 -16.06
C GLU A 28 5.12 14.97 -15.27
N ALA A 29 3.88 14.76 -15.72
CA ALA A 29 2.97 13.81 -15.11
C ALA A 29 3.19 12.45 -15.78
N TYR A 30 4.12 11.67 -15.23
CA TYR A 30 4.22 10.26 -15.60
C TYR A 30 2.95 9.52 -15.21
N GLU A 31 2.50 8.60 -16.08
CA GLU A 31 1.38 7.70 -15.85
C GLU A 31 1.87 6.25 -15.85
N ILE A 32 1.25 5.39 -15.02
CA ILE A 32 1.55 3.97 -14.99
C ILE A 32 0.42 3.20 -15.68
N GLY A 33 0.77 2.44 -16.72
CA GLY A 33 -0.09 1.47 -17.36
C GLY A 33 0.16 0.04 -16.83
N ASN A 34 -0.84 -0.82 -17.00
CA ASN A 34 -0.69 -2.26 -16.85
C ASN A 34 -0.63 -2.90 -18.26
N GLU A 35 0.53 -3.44 -18.63
CA GLU A 35 0.69 -4.22 -19.86
C GLU A 35 0.83 -5.70 -19.54
N GLY A 36 0.37 -6.55 -20.45
CA GLY A 36 0.39 -7.97 -20.19
C GLY A 36 -0.38 -8.81 -21.19
N LEU A 37 -0.42 -10.11 -20.93
CA LEU A 37 -1.14 -11.09 -21.72
C LEU A 37 -1.72 -12.19 -20.84
N ASP A 38 -2.99 -12.52 -21.08
CA ASP A 38 -3.64 -13.72 -20.57
C ASP A 38 -3.66 -14.79 -21.68
N LEU A 39 -2.98 -15.90 -21.48
CA LEU A 39 -3.01 -17.03 -22.41
C LEU A 39 -4.11 -18.04 -22.04
N THR A 40 -4.32 -18.26 -20.74
CA THR A 40 -5.39 -19.10 -20.19
C THR A 40 -5.88 -18.54 -18.86
N GLU A 41 -6.89 -19.16 -18.25
CA GLU A 41 -7.35 -18.82 -16.89
C GLU A 41 -6.29 -19.01 -15.80
N THR A 42 -5.20 -19.73 -16.08
CA THR A 42 -4.13 -20.05 -15.11
C THR A 42 -2.75 -19.62 -15.59
N ILE A 43 -2.67 -18.90 -16.71
CA ILE A 43 -1.42 -18.46 -17.34
C ILE A 43 -1.59 -17.00 -17.78
N SER A 44 -1.04 -16.08 -17.00
CA SER A 44 -1.09 -14.64 -17.20
C SER A 44 0.25 -13.99 -16.83
N VAL A 45 0.61 -12.92 -17.54
CA VAL A 45 1.75 -12.08 -17.19
C VAL A 45 1.36 -10.62 -17.34
N HIS A 46 1.37 -9.88 -16.24
CA HIS A 46 1.05 -8.45 -16.17
C HIS A 46 2.20 -7.70 -15.47
N TYR A 47 2.55 -6.52 -15.99
CA TYR A 47 3.70 -5.73 -15.53
C TYR A 47 3.49 -4.23 -15.76
N PRO A 48 4.19 -3.38 -14.99
CA PRO A 48 4.03 -1.93 -15.10
C PRO A 48 4.77 -1.37 -16.32
N VAL A 49 4.18 -0.34 -16.93
CA VAL A 49 4.81 0.49 -17.96
C VAL A 49 4.61 1.95 -17.63
N VAL A 50 5.70 2.71 -17.64
CA VAL A 50 5.68 4.16 -17.43
C VAL A 50 5.48 4.87 -18.76
N SER A 51 4.60 5.87 -18.79
CA SER A 51 4.29 6.67 -19.97
C SER A 51 4.07 8.14 -19.60
N GLY A 52 3.82 9.01 -20.58
CA GLY A 52 3.52 10.44 -20.33
C GLY A 52 4.73 11.36 -20.14
N GLY A 53 5.94 10.81 -19.99
CA GLY A 53 7.19 11.57 -19.95
C GLY A 53 7.43 12.37 -21.23
N THR A 54 8.00 13.58 -21.12
CA THR A 54 8.25 14.42 -22.30
C THR A 54 9.52 14.02 -23.05
N ASP A 55 10.46 13.36 -22.35
CA ASP A 55 11.62 12.70 -22.94
C ASP A 55 11.31 11.22 -23.23
N GLU A 56 11.05 10.92 -24.51
CA GLU A 56 10.79 9.56 -24.98
C GLU A 56 11.99 8.62 -24.76
N ALA A 57 13.22 9.12 -24.82
CA ALA A 57 14.41 8.30 -24.63
C ALA A 57 14.60 7.91 -23.16
N LEU A 58 14.37 8.86 -22.24
CA LEU A 58 14.35 8.59 -20.81
C LEU A 58 13.21 7.62 -20.44
N THR A 59 12.01 7.82 -20.99
CA THR A 59 10.87 6.93 -20.74
C THR A 59 11.17 5.50 -21.21
N GLU A 60 11.79 5.33 -22.39
CA GLU A 60 12.18 4.01 -22.88
C GLU A 60 13.32 3.39 -22.05
N GLN A 61 14.26 4.20 -21.54
CA GLN A 61 15.30 3.75 -20.61
C GLN A 61 14.68 3.21 -19.32
N ILE A 62 13.73 3.94 -18.72
CA ILE A 62 13.01 3.54 -17.51
C ILE A 62 12.29 2.21 -17.76
N ASN A 63 11.51 2.10 -18.83
CA ASN A 63 10.78 0.86 -19.14
C ASN A 63 11.71 -0.32 -19.45
N THR A 64 12.87 -0.06 -20.05
CA THR A 64 13.90 -1.11 -20.25
C THR A 64 14.44 -1.61 -18.92
N LEU A 65 14.74 -0.70 -17.98
CA LEU A 65 15.20 -1.05 -16.65
C LEU A 65 14.14 -1.86 -15.88
N ILE A 66 12.86 -1.46 -15.96
CA ILE A 66 11.73 -2.21 -15.36
C ILE A 66 11.68 -3.63 -15.91
N ARG A 67 11.70 -3.80 -17.24
CA ARG A 67 11.64 -5.12 -17.88
C ARG A 67 12.82 -6.01 -17.50
N GLU A 68 14.02 -5.43 -17.37
CA GLU A 68 15.23 -6.14 -16.98
C GLU A 68 15.17 -6.58 -15.50
N LYS A 69 14.92 -5.64 -14.59
CA LYS A 69 14.96 -5.88 -13.14
C LYS A 69 13.82 -6.74 -12.64
N CYS A 70 12.64 -6.60 -13.24
CA CYS A 70 11.47 -7.44 -12.94
C CYS A 70 11.41 -8.72 -13.79
N ARG A 71 12.46 -9.04 -14.55
CA ARG A 71 12.55 -10.29 -15.35
C ARG A 71 11.37 -10.52 -16.30
N ILE A 72 10.77 -9.47 -16.84
CA ILE A 72 9.49 -9.57 -17.59
C ILE A 72 9.61 -10.46 -18.82
N GLU A 73 10.69 -10.32 -19.60
CA GLU A 73 10.92 -11.16 -20.79
C GLU A 73 11.08 -12.65 -20.47
N TYR A 74 11.62 -12.96 -19.30
CA TYR A 74 11.71 -14.33 -18.81
C TYR A 74 10.31 -14.91 -18.59
N TYR A 75 9.42 -14.17 -17.92
CA TYR A 75 8.05 -14.63 -17.65
C TYR A 75 7.21 -14.74 -18.93
N LEU A 76 7.32 -13.79 -19.86
CA LEU A 76 6.66 -13.85 -21.17
C LEU A 76 7.14 -15.05 -22.01
N THR A 77 8.41 -15.42 -21.92
CA THR A 77 8.91 -16.65 -22.56
C THR A 77 8.41 -17.89 -21.83
N ARG A 78 8.39 -17.85 -20.49
CA ARG A 78 7.97 -18.96 -19.64
C ARG A 78 6.51 -19.32 -19.83
N MET A 79 5.61 -18.35 -19.90
CA MET A 79 4.18 -18.59 -20.08
C MET A 79 3.88 -19.39 -21.37
N VAL A 80 4.61 -19.13 -22.46
CA VAL A 80 4.46 -19.86 -23.74
C VAL A 80 4.90 -21.32 -23.59
N SER A 81 5.94 -21.58 -22.80
CA SER A 81 6.43 -22.95 -22.53
C SER A 81 5.45 -23.79 -21.71
N LEU A 82 4.53 -23.15 -20.97
CA LEU A 82 3.56 -23.79 -20.09
C LEU A 82 2.21 -24.08 -20.78
N LEU A 83 2.03 -23.70 -22.04
CA LEU A 83 0.80 -23.97 -22.81
C LEU A 83 0.42 -25.46 -22.87
N SER A 84 1.41 -26.36 -22.79
CA SER A 84 1.16 -27.82 -22.76
C SER A 84 0.77 -28.37 -21.39
N GLY A 85 0.75 -27.53 -20.35
CA GLY A 85 0.39 -27.87 -18.98
C GLY A 85 1.22 -27.09 -17.95
N GLY A 86 0.55 -26.54 -16.94
CA GLY A 86 1.13 -25.74 -15.86
C GLY A 86 0.25 -24.53 -15.52
N SER A 87 0.66 -23.78 -14.51
CA SER A 87 0.14 -22.46 -14.18
C SER A 87 1.29 -21.48 -14.05
N LEU A 88 1.06 -20.22 -14.37
CA LEU A 88 1.98 -19.11 -14.08
C LEU A 88 1.15 -17.84 -14.05
N GLU A 89 1.09 -17.20 -12.89
CA GLU A 89 0.44 -15.91 -12.71
C GLU A 89 1.49 -14.91 -12.29
N VAL A 90 1.72 -13.90 -13.12
CA VAL A 90 2.62 -12.79 -12.81
C VAL A 90 1.79 -11.52 -12.69
N GLU A 91 1.85 -10.94 -11.50
CA GLU A 91 1.17 -9.71 -11.14
C GLU A 91 2.17 -8.69 -10.63
N TRP A 92 1.78 -7.42 -10.66
CA TRP A 92 2.58 -6.34 -10.12
C TRP A 92 1.77 -5.44 -9.22
N LYS A 93 2.48 -4.80 -8.30
CA LYS A 93 1.99 -3.70 -7.49
C LYS A 93 3.01 -2.58 -7.57
N GLY A 94 2.59 -1.34 -7.50
CA GLY A 94 3.52 -0.22 -7.54
C GLY A 94 2.84 1.09 -7.81
N GLY A 95 3.63 2.15 -7.76
CA GLY A 95 3.14 3.50 -7.89
C GLY A 95 4.24 4.49 -8.17
N ILE A 96 3.82 5.74 -8.41
CA ILE A 96 4.71 6.90 -8.42
C ILE A 96 4.58 7.58 -7.06
N LEU A 97 5.71 7.79 -6.40
CA LEU A 97 5.86 8.53 -5.16
C LEU A 97 6.69 9.79 -5.45
N GLY A 98 6.02 10.92 -5.66
CA GLY A 98 6.68 12.14 -6.14
C GLY A 98 7.26 11.93 -7.54
N ASP A 99 8.58 11.95 -7.66
CA ASP A 99 9.33 11.71 -8.89
C ASP A 99 10.10 10.37 -8.85
N VAL A 100 9.61 9.41 -8.07
CA VAL A 100 10.14 8.04 -7.99
C VAL A 100 9.07 7.04 -8.41
N PHE A 101 9.41 6.13 -9.32
CA PHE A 101 8.61 4.95 -9.58
C PHE A 101 9.11 3.78 -8.73
N SER A 102 8.21 3.02 -8.11
CA SER A 102 8.55 1.86 -7.30
C SER A 102 7.54 0.74 -7.54
N SER A 103 8.01 -0.47 -7.79
CA SER A 103 7.15 -1.62 -8.03
C SER A 103 7.76 -2.94 -7.58
N ALA A 104 6.89 -3.84 -7.11
CA ALA A 104 7.15 -5.25 -6.89
C ALA A 104 6.35 -6.08 -7.89
N VAL A 105 6.97 -7.14 -8.40
CA VAL A 105 6.38 -8.13 -9.31
C VAL A 105 6.46 -9.49 -8.63
N SER A 106 5.30 -10.14 -8.45
CA SER A 106 5.19 -11.51 -7.97
C SER A 106 4.98 -12.46 -9.13
N ALA A 107 5.65 -13.60 -9.10
CA ALA A 107 5.35 -14.74 -9.95
C ALA A 107 4.94 -15.96 -9.10
N ASP A 108 3.75 -16.50 -9.35
CA ASP A 108 3.18 -17.67 -8.65
C ASP A 108 2.94 -18.82 -9.66
N GLY A 109 3.25 -20.05 -9.27
CA GLY A 109 3.05 -21.26 -10.08
C GLY A 109 4.36 -21.87 -10.58
N ALA A 110 4.38 -22.33 -11.84
CA ALA A 110 5.51 -23.04 -12.45
C ALA A 110 6.63 -22.09 -12.91
N VAL A 111 7.11 -21.24 -11.99
CA VAL A 111 8.07 -20.14 -12.22
C VAL A 111 9.35 -20.64 -12.88
N GLU A 112 10.22 -21.33 -12.14
CA GLU A 112 11.49 -21.84 -12.67
C GLU A 112 11.43 -23.29 -13.14
N SER A 113 10.54 -24.07 -12.54
CA SER A 113 10.40 -25.50 -12.79
C SER A 113 8.94 -25.87 -13.05
N SER A 114 8.66 -27.14 -13.33
CA SER A 114 7.27 -27.62 -13.44
C SER A 114 6.58 -27.76 -12.08
N ARG A 115 7.28 -27.52 -10.97
CA ARG A 115 6.70 -27.50 -9.62
C ARG A 115 6.23 -26.09 -9.29
N PRO A 116 5.14 -25.95 -8.51
CA PRO A 116 4.75 -24.68 -7.93
C PRO A 116 5.91 -24.06 -7.15
N GLY A 117 6.08 -22.76 -7.30
CA GLY A 117 7.01 -21.91 -6.59
C GLY A 117 6.52 -20.48 -6.63
N TYR A 118 7.16 -19.63 -5.85
CA TYR A 118 6.81 -18.23 -5.73
C TYR A 118 8.09 -17.39 -5.73
N GLU A 119 8.11 -16.30 -6.49
CA GLU A 119 9.25 -15.39 -6.59
C GLU A 119 8.81 -13.93 -6.53
N TRP A 120 9.59 -13.11 -5.83
CA TRP A 120 9.52 -11.66 -5.89
C TRP A 120 10.66 -11.09 -6.72
N THR A 121 10.34 -10.08 -7.52
CA THR A 121 11.32 -9.14 -8.08
C THR A 121 10.82 -7.72 -7.85
N ALA A 122 11.72 -6.74 -7.83
CA ALA A 122 11.33 -5.35 -7.62
C ALA A 122 12.31 -4.38 -8.27
N VAL A 123 11.83 -3.17 -8.50
CA VAL A 123 12.63 -2.06 -8.99
C VAL A 123 12.10 -0.74 -8.46
N SER A 124 13.01 0.14 -8.06
CA SER A 124 12.73 1.55 -7.78
C SER A 124 13.58 2.40 -8.71
N VAL A 125 12.99 3.41 -9.34
CA VAL A 125 13.62 4.22 -10.39
C VAL A 125 13.40 5.70 -10.12
N ASP A 126 14.46 6.50 -10.16
CA ASP A 126 14.34 7.96 -10.18
C ASP A 126 13.86 8.42 -11.56
N LEU A 127 12.68 9.02 -11.62
CA LEU A 127 12.05 9.41 -12.90
C LEU A 127 12.74 10.61 -13.56
N ARG A 128 13.67 11.29 -12.86
CA ARG A 128 14.41 12.45 -13.41
C ARG A 128 15.52 12.06 -14.36
N ASP A 129 16.13 10.89 -14.17
CA ASP A 129 17.31 10.44 -14.93
C ASP A 129 17.32 8.93 -15.25
N GLY A 130 16.34 8.18 -14.72
CA GLY A 130 16.10 6.78 -15.05
C GLY A 130 17.12 5.81 -14.43
N HIS A 131 17.81 6.20 -13.36
CA HIS A 131 18.67 5.27 -12.62
C HIS A 131 17.86 4.44 -11.61
N GLU A 132 18.35 3.23 -11.33
CA GLU A 132 17.81 2.37 -10.27
C GLU A 132 18.22 2.93 -8.91
N ILE A 133 17.23 3.17 -8.05
CA ILE A 133 17.45 3.56 -6.66
C ILE A 133 17.87 2.34 -5.87
N THR A 134 19.05 2.39 -5.28
CA THR A 134 19.59 1.34 -4.42
C THR A 134 19.18 1.52 -2.97
N PHE A 135 19.24 0.43 -2.19
CA PHE A 135 18.92 0.46 -0.76
C PHE A 135 19.77 1.49 0.00
N ALA A 136 21.06 1.60 -0.35
CA ALA A 136 22.00 2.51 0.29
C ALA A 136 21.63 3.99 0.13
N GLU A 137 20.97 4.37 -0.98
CA GLU A 137 20.60 5.75 -1.29
C GLU A 137 19.45 6.29 -0.45
N LEU A 138 18.77 5.42 0.31
CA LEU A 138 17.73 5.82 1.25
C LEU A 138 18.30 6.33 2.58
N PHE A 139 19.56 6.02 2.89
CA PHE A 139 20.11 6.16 4.24
C PHE A 139 21.39 7.01 4.25
N THR A 140 21.61 7.70 5.37
CA THR A 140 22.88 8.42 5.58
C THR A 140 24.05 7.45 5.81
N ASP A 141 23.76 6.31 6.45
CA ASP A 141 24.70 5.22 6.71
C ASP A 141 23.98 3.88 6.50
N GLU A 142 24.32 3.16 5.43
CA GLU A 142 23.71 1.87 5.09
C GLU A 142 23.92 0.82 6.20
N VAL A 143 25.09 0.80 6.85
CA VAL A 143 25.40 -0.21 7.87
C VAL A 143 24.53 0.01 9.10
N ALA A 144 24.45 1.25 9.58
CA ALA A 144 23.61 1.59 10.72
C ALA A 144 22.11 1.36 10.41
N ALA A 145 21.68 1.63 9.18
CA ALA A 145 20.32 1.36 8.74
C ALA A 145 20.01 -0.15 8.74
N ARG A 146 20.93 -0.99 8.23
CA ARG A 146 20.78 -2.46 8.28
C ARG A 146 20.71 -2.96 9.71
N GLU A 147 21.59 -2.51 10.59
CA GLU A 147 21.55 -2.89 12.02
C GLU A 147 20.23 -2.51 12.69
N THR A 148 19.70 -1.31 12.40
CA THR A 148 18.41 -0.83 12.92
C THR A 148 17.26 -1.69 12.43
N ILE A 149 17.25 -2.04 11.14
CA ILE A 149 16.22 -2.89 10.54
C ILE A 149 16.30 -4.31 11.10
N GLU A 150 17.48 -4.91 11.16
CA GLU A 150 17.66 -6.26 11.70
C GLU A 150 17.23 -6.33 13.17
N ALA A 151 17.57 -5.33 13.98
CA ALA A 151 17.10 -5.25 15.37
C ALA A 151 15.57 -5.16 15.45
N TYR A 152 14.93 -4.29 14.66
CA TYR A 152 13.47 -4.20 14.59
C TYR A 152 12.84 -5.54 14.18
N LEU A 153 13.41 -6.20 13.17
CA LEU A 153 12.93 -7.47 12.67
C LEU A 153 13.04 -8.57 13.73
N GLU A 154 14.14 -8.65 14.46
CA GLU A 154 14.34 -9.68 15.50
C GLU A 154 13.52 -9.42 16.77
N GLU A 155 13.41 -8.17 17.20
CA GLU A 155 12.78 -7.80 18.48
C GLU A 155 11.27 -7.62 18.37
N THR A 156 10.78 -7.13 17.23
CA THR A 156 9.37 -6.78 17.04
C THR A 156 8.67 -7.71 16.05
N VAL A 157 9.35 -8.09 14.96
CA VAL A 157 8.68 -8.81 13.87
C VAL A 157 8.68 -10.33 14.06
N ALA A 158 9.85 -10.91 14.33
CA ALA A 158 10.04 -12.34 14.50
C ALA A 158 9.17 -12.96 15.61
N PRO A 159 8.96 -12.32 16.78
CA PRO A 159 8.09 -12.87 17.82
C PRO A 159 6.65 -13.11 17.34
N ASP A 160 6.12 -12.21 16.52
CA ASP A 160 4.76 -12.32 15.97
C ASP A 160 4.65 -13.37 14.84
N LEU A 161 5.75 -13.66 14.16
CA LEU A 161 5.81 -14.59 13.03
C LEU A 161 5.96 -16.06 13.47
N ASN A 162 6.60 -16.32 14.61
CA ASN A 162 7.05 -17.65 15.05
C ASN A 162 5.95 -18.72 15.20
N ALA A 163 4.67 -18.35 15.25
CA ALA A 163 3.56 -19.30 15.36
C ALA A 163 2.87 -19.63 14.02
N TYR A 164 3.22 -18.93 12.93
CA TYR A 164 2.40 -18.89 11.70
C TYR A 164 3.20 -18.95 10.40
N LEU A 165 4.45 -19.41 10.42
CA LEU A 165 5.29 -19.54 9.23
C LEU A 165 5.84 -20.96 9.03
N GLN A 166 6.12 -21.31 7.78
CA GLN A 166 6.81 -22.56 7.45
C GLN A 166 8.35 -22.40 7.47
N SER A 167 8.85 -21.29 6.91
CA SER A 167 10.22 -20.80 7.04
C SER A 167 10.17 -19.36 7.54
N GLY A 168 10.98 -19.03 8.55
CA GLY A 168 10.79 -17.83 9.39
C GLY A 168 12.04 -16.98 9.59
N GLU A 169 13.04 -17.10 8.72
CA GLU A 169 14.30 -16.37 8.88
C GLU A 169 14.18 -14.94 8.34
N VAL A 170 13.99 -13.97 9.24
CA VAL A 170 13.91 -12.54 8.87
C VAL A 170 15.27 -11.90 8.60
N THR A 171 16.37 -12.61 8.91
CA THR A 171 17.74 -12.21 8.62
C THR A 171 18.47 -13.32 7.84
N PRO A 172 19.39 -13.00 6.91
CA PRO A 172 19.80 -11.65 6.48
C PRO A 172 18.69 -10.90 5.72
N LEU A 173 18.83 -9.58 5.56
CA LEU A 173 17.87 -8.80 4.75
C LEU A 173 17.88 -9.28 3.29
N PRO A 174 16.71 -9.32 2.62
CA PRO A 174 16.64 -9.73 1.23
C PRO A 174 17.20 -8.66 0.29
N ASP A 175 17.56 -9.07 -0.93
CA ASP A 175 18.08 -8.18 -1.96
C ASP A 175 16.99 -7.28 -2.55
N HIS A 176 15.72 -7.73 -2.53
CA HIS A 176 14.60 -7.03 -3.13
C HIS A 176 13.82 -6.23 -2.09
N PHE A 177 13.54 -4.97 -2.43
CA PHE A 177 12.65 -4.10 -1.68
C PHE A 177 11.87 -3.23 -2.65
N TRP A 178 10.77 -2.68 -2.17
CA TRP A 178 10.02 -1.64 -2.86
C TRP A 178 9.56 -0.58 -1.87
N LEU A 179 9.43 0.64 -2.37
CA LEU A 179 9.00 1.83 -1.64
C LEU A 179 7.49 2.01 -1.76
N GLU A 180 6.87 2.33 -0.64
CA GLU A 180 5.45 2.64 -0.51
C GLU A 180 5.29 3.96 0.28
N GLN A 181 4.07 4.50 0.30
CA GLN A 181 3.82 5.79 0.92
C GLN A 181 3.99 5.74 2.44
N THR A 182 3.67 4.61 3.05
CA THR A 182 3.72 4.37 4.51
C THR A 182 4.99 3.65 4.98
N GLY A 183 5.78 3.07 4.06
CA GLY A 183 7.00 2.38 4.45
C GLY A 183 7.84 1.81 3.31
N LEU A 184 8.88 1.10 3.70
CA LEU A 184 9.69 0.25 2.84
C LEU A 184 9.32 -1.20 3.09
N THR A 185 9.09 -1.98 2.03
CA THR A 185 8.74 -3.39 2.16
C THR A 185 9.84 -4.26 1.60
N LEU A 186 10.29 -5.19 2.44
CA LEU A 186 11.31 -6.20 2.14
C LEU A 186 10.63 -7.44 1.53
N LEU A 187 11.17 -7.93 0.42
CA LEU A 187 10.60 -9.03 -0.35
C LEU A 187 11.52 -10.25 -0.25
N TYR A 188 11.13 -11.23 0.56
CA TYR A 188 12.00 -12.36 0.88
C TYR A 188 11.91 -13.46 -0.17
N PRO A 189 12.99 -14.22 -0.41
CA PRO A 189 12.92 -15.50 -1.12
C PRO A 189 12.03 -16.49 -0.36
N VAL A 190 11.28 -17.33 -1.10
CA VAL A 190 10.34 -18.30 -0.50
C VAL A 190 11.03 -19.32 0.41
N GLU A 191 12.28 -19.66 0.14
CA GLU A 191 13.09 -20.56 0.96
C GLU A 191 13.47 -19.95 2.31
N GLN A 192 13.55 -18.62 2.39
CA GLN A 192 13.96 -17.89 3.59
C GLN A 192 12.75 -17.53 4.46
N LEU A 193 11.70 -16.98 3.83
CA LEU A 193 10.47 -16.60 4.50
C LEU A 193 9.28 -17.06 3.66
N SER A 194 8.48 -17.98 4.20
CA SER A 194 7.28 -18.47 3.52
C SER A 194 6.06 -18.47 4.41
N THR A 195 4.95 -18.02 3.83
CA THR A 195 3.64 -17.96 4.48
C THR A 195 2.99 -19.35 4.55
N LEU A 196 1.81 -19.46 5.17
CA LEU A 196 1.11 -20.75 5.26
C LEU A 196 0.59 -21.21 3.90
N SER A 197 0.41 -20.29 2.95
CA SER A 197 0.01 -20.56 1.58
C SER A 197 1.17 -20.94 0.63
N ASP A 198 2.35 -21.25 1.17
CA ASP A 198 3.58 -21.57 0.41
C ASP A 198 4.08 -20.40 -0.46
N ARG A 199 3.62 -19.17 -0.20
CA ARG A 199 4.06 -17.96 -0.90
C ARG A 199 5.28 -17.35 -0.22
N ALA A 200 6.08 -16.64 -1.00
CA ALA A 200 7.22 -15.91 -0.44
C ALA A 200 6.71 -14.74 0.41
N GLY A 201 7.21 -14.64 1.63
CA GLY A 201 6.80 -13.61 2.57
C GLY A 201 7.36 -12.22 2.23
N ASP A 202 6.63 -11.19 2.62
CA ASP A 202 7.08 -9.81 2.59
C ASP A 202 6.84 -9.13 3.94
N ILE A 203 7.69 -8.17 4.29
CA ILE A 203 7.59 -7.42 5.55
C ILE A 203 7.69 -5.93 5.25
N ARG A 204 6.62 -5.19 5.56
CA ARG A 204 6.62 -3.72 5.53
C ARG A 204 7.20 -3.17 6.83
N ILE A 205 8.14 -2.24 6.68
CA ILE A 205 8.73 -1.44 7.75
C ILE A 205 8.25 -0.01 7.58
N GLY A 206 7.50 0.49 8.56
CA GLY A 206 6.97 1.85 8.54
C GLY A 206 8.09 2.90 8.53
N TRP A 207 7.86 4.01 7.84
CA TRP A 207 8.83 5.12 7.80
C TRP A 207 9.17 5.68 9.19
N ASN A 208 8.24 5.58 10.15
CA ASN A 208 8.45 5.99 11.54
C ASN A 208 9.56 5.18 12.24
N VAL A 209 9.73 3.91 11.87
CA VAL A 209 10.80 3.05 12.39
C VAL A 209 12.17 3.47 11.83
N LEU A 210 12.20 3.98 10.60
CA LEU A 210 13.43 4.31 9.88
C LEU A 210 13.84 5.79 10.02
N LYS A 211 12.99 6.64 10.60
CA LYS A 211 13.12 8.12 10.60
C LYS A 211 14.48 8.65 11.05
N ASP A 212 15.18 7.95 11.94
CA ASP A 212 16.45 8.40 12.51
C ASP A 212 17.68 7.98 11.69
N VAL A 213 17.55 7.07 10.72
CA VAL A 213 18.66 6.56 9.89
C VAL A 213 18.57 6.99 8.41
N LEU A 214 17.42 7.50 7.99
CA LEU A 214 17.19 7.95 6.62
C LEU A 214 18.05 9.16 6.24
N ASP A 215 18.38 9.27 4.95
CA ASP A 215 18.97 10.49 4.41
C ASP A 215 17.89 11.56 4.26
N MET A 216 17.92 12.55 5.17
CA MET A 216 17.01 13.70 5.17
C MET A 216 17.63 14.96 4.57
N SER A 217 18.71 14.82 3.79
CA SER A 217 19.33 15.92 3.07
C SER A 217 18.42 16.49 1.96
N GLU A 218 18.66 17.74 1.58
CA GLU A 218 17.88 18.38 0.51
C GLU A 218 18.00 17.59 -0.80
N ASN A 219 16.86 17.25 -1.41
CA ASN A 219 16.75 16.44 -2.63
C ASN A 219 17.10 14.94 -2.49
N SER A 220 17.28 14.41 -1.27
CA SER A 220 17.39 12.96 -1.06
C SER A 220 16.11 12.22 -1.49
N ILE A 221 16.20 10.90 -1.74
CA ILE A 221 15.03 10.07 -2.09
C ILE A 221 13.93 10.21 -1.02
N PRO A 222 14.21 10.00 0.30
CA PRO A 222 13.18 10.09 1.33
C PRO A 222 12.43 11.43 1.36
N VAL A 223 13.15 12.54 1.16
CA VAL A 223 12.54 13.88 1.14
C VAL A 223 11.63 14.05 -0.08
N ARG A 224 12.04 13.58 -1.25
CA ARG A 224 11.25 13.73 -2.50
C ARG A 224 10.01 12.87 -2.54
N ILE A 225 10.04 11.67 -1.96
CA ILE A 225 8.86 10.80 -1.86
C ILE A 225 7.88 11.25 -0.75
N GLY A 226 8.18 12.35 -0.04
CA GLY A 226 7.28 12.96 0.94
C GLY A 226 7.30 12.29 2.32
N LEU A 227 8.41 11.66 2.72
CA LEU A 227 8.49 10.91 3.97
C LEU A 227 8.12 11.73 5.22
N LEU A 228 8.48 13.02 5.26
CA LEU A 228 8.15 13.89 6.39
C LEU A 228 6.63 13.95 6.63
N ASP A 229 5.83 13.97 5.56
CA ASP A 229 4.38 13.94 5.65
C ASP A 229 3.88 12.59 6.17
N ALA A 230 4.59 11.50 5.90
CA ALA A 230 4.20 10.15 6.34
C ALA A 230 4.39 9.95 7.85
N VAL A 231 5.40 10.58 8.45
CA VAL A 231 5.79 10.37 9.87
C VAL A 231 5.47 11.54 10.80
N THR A 232 5.11 12.71 10.26
CA THR A 232 4.79 13.90 11.07
C THR A 232 3.32 14.24 10.94
N LEU A 233 2.62 14.31 12.05
CA LEU A 233 1.21 14.70 12.05
C LEU A 233 1.11 16.20 11.75
N THR A 234 0.51 16.53 10.61
CA THR A 234 0.31 17.92 10.15
C THR A 234 -1.14 18.17 9.78
N ALA A 235 -1.54 19.45 9.71
CA ALA A 235 -2.89 19.80 9.25
C ALA A 235 -3.19 19.24 7.85
N GLN A 236 -2.21 19.24 6.95
CA GLN A 236 -2.39 18.65 5.62
C GLN A 236 -2.51 17.12 5.68
N GLY A 237 -1.71 16.46 6.52
CA GLY A 237 -1.82 15.02 6.77
C GLY A 237 -3.19 14.63 7.33
N ALA A 238 -3.72 15.42 8.27
CA ALA A 238 -5.06 15.23 8.82
C ALA A 238 -6.16 15.36 7.76
N GLU A 239 -6.07 16.31 6.83
CA GLU A 239 -7.02 16.41 5.71
C GLU A 239 -6.94 15.20 4.77
N LYS A 240 -5.73 14.72 4.46
CA LYS A 240 -5.54 13.50 3.64
C LYS A 240 -6.11 12.27 4.36
N LEU A 241 -5.89 12.15 5.67
CA LEU A 241 -6.47 11.10 6.50
C LEU A 241 -8.00 11.14 6.49
N ARG A 242 -8.61 12.31 6.72
CA ARG A 242 -10.07 12.48 6.67
C ARG A 242 -10.64 12.15 5.30
N THR A 243 -9.93 12.50 4.23
CA THR A 243 -10.32 12.18 2.85
C THR A 243 -10.32 10.68 2.62
N ALA A 244 -9.23 9.98 2.96
CA ALA A 244 -9.13 8.53 2.86
C ALA A 244 -10.20 7.82 3.71
N ALA A 245 -10.38 8.28 4.95
CA ALA A 245 -11.41 7.76 5.85
C ALA A 245 -12.82 7.94 5.27
N ALA A 246 -13.13 9.09 4.67
CA ALA A 246 -14.41 9.35 4.02
C ALA A 246 -14.65 8.50 2.76
N GLU A 247 -13.59 7.96 2.17
CA GLU A 247 -13.67 7.00 1.06
C GLU A 247 -13.73 5.54 1.53
N GLY A 248 -13.66 5.29 2.84
CA GLY A 248 -13.72 3.95 3.44
C GLY A 248 -12.40 3.17 3.34
N VAL A 249 -11.27 3.86 3.19
CA VAL A 249 -9.95 3.25 2.98
C VAL A 249 -8.91 3.75 3.98
N MET A 250 -7.88 2.93 4.23
CA MET A 250 -6.64 3.34 4.87
C MET A 250 -5.50 3.34 3.84
N THR A 251 -4.59 4.31 3.94
CA THR A 251 -3.46 4.43 3.00
C THR A 251 -2.61 3.16 2.98
N ASP A 252 -2.27 2.67 1.78
CA ASP A 252 -1.49 1.45 1.51
C ASP A 252 -2.06 0.13 2.07
N ILE A 253 -3.33 0.13 2.50
CA ILE A 253 -4.06 -1.08 2.87
C ILE A 253 -4.97 -1.45 1.69
N PRO A 254 -4.77 -2.62 1.05
CA PRO A 254 -5.54 -3.00 -0.13
C PRO A 254 -6.89 -3.61 0.25
N ALA A 255 -7.66 -2.89 1.07
CA ALA A 255 -9.01 -3.22 1.47
C ALA A 255 -9.81 -1.93 1.68
N LYS A 256 -11.09 -1.99 1.33
CA LYS A 256 -12.06 -0.92 1.51
C LYS A 256 -13.28 -1.42 2.27
N ILE A 257 -13.89 -0.56 3.09
CA ILE A 257 -15.19 -0.86 3.70
C ILE A 257 -16.22 -1.17 2.60
N GLY A 258 -16.87 -2.33 2.73
CA GLY A 258 -17.79 -2.89 1.75
C GLY A 258 -17.18 -3.94 0.82
N ASP A 259 -15.86 -4.12 0.80
CA ASP A 259 -15.22 -5.17 0.00
C ASP A 259 -15.59 -6.57 0.51
N SER A 260 -15.62 -7.54 -0.41
CA SER A 260 -15.89 -8.94 -0.08
C SER A 260 -14.74 -9.54 0.72
N ILE A 261 -15.03 -10.07 1.92
CA ILE A 261 -14.03 -10.78 2.71
C ILE A 261 -13.54 -12.03 1.95
N GLN A 262 -14.43 -12.72 1.24
CA GLN A 262 -14.06 -13.90 0.45
C GLN A 262 -13.00 -13.55 -0.61
N GLU A 263 -13.22 -12.51 -1.40
CA GLU A 263 -12.29 -12.10 -2.46
C GLU A 263 -10.93 -11.67 -1.87
N LEU A 264 -10.94 -10.97 -0.73
CA LEU A 264 -9.72 -10.59 -0.03
C LEU A 264 -8.98 -11.81 0.54
N THR A 265 -9.69 -12.79 1.11
CA THR A 265 -9.07 -14.02 1.60
C THR A 265 -8.59 -14.93 0.48
N ASP A 266 -9.24 -14.94 -0.69
CA ASP A 266 -8.77 -15.69 -1.86
C ASP A 266 -7.47 -15.07 -2.41
N ARG A 267 -7.37 -13.73 -2.39
CA ARG A 267 -6.19 -13.01 -2.87
C ARG A 267 -5.03 -13.06 -1.89
N TYR A 268 -5.27 -12.70 -0.64
CA TYR A 268 -4.22 -12.48 0.36
C TYR A 268 -4.07 -13.62 1.36
N HIS A 269 -4.98 -14.61 1.37
CA HIS A 269 -4.98 -15.74 2.30
C HIS A 269 -5.11 -15.32 3.77
N GLN A 270 -5.66 -16.21 4.60
CA GLN A 270 -5.71 -15.99 6.04
C GLN A 270 -4.37 -16.38 6.65
N ARG A 271 -3.78 -15.47 7.42
CA ARG A 271 -2.57 -15.76 8.20
C ARG A 271 -2.87 -16.67 9.39
N MET A 272 -4.06 -16.53 9.95
CA MET A 272 -4.56 -17.31 11.08
C MET A 272 -6.09 -17.37 11.03
N ASP A 273 -6.67 -18.31 11.77
CA ASP A 273 -8.11 -18.33 11.97
C ASP A 273 -8.58 -16.99 12.52
N TRP A 274 -9.75 -16.52 12.06
CA TRP A 274 -10.33 -15.30 12.55
C TRP A 274 -10.66 -15.39 14.04
N ASP A 275 -10.55 -14.26 14.73
CA ASP A 275 -10.87 -14.15 16.15
C ASP A 275 -12.21 -13.45 16.36
N GLY A 276 -12.99 -13.91 17.34
CA GLY A 276 -14.26 -13.26 17.69
C GLY A 276 -14.04 -11.99 18.53
N ILE A 277 -14.78 -10.93 18.20
CA ILE A 277 -14.91 -9.72 19.03
C ILE A 277 -16.39 -9.48 19.35
N GLU A 278 -16.67 -8.56 20.27
CA GLU A 278 -18.01 -8.31 20.82
C GLU A 278 -19.11 -8.21 19.75
N ASN A 279 -18.83 -7.51 18.65
CA ASN A 279 -19.79 -7.27 17.56
C ASN A 279 -19.35 -7.79 16.18
N GLY A 280 -18.35 -8.68 16.12
CA GLY A 280 -17.76 -9.03 14.83
C GLY A 280 -16.70 -10.11 14.88
N ARG A 281 -15.93 -10.17 13.81
CA ARG A 281 -14.77 -11.05 13.65
C ARG A 281 -13.58 -10.22 13.17
N LEU A 282 -12.39 -10.55 13.66
CA LEU A 282 -11.11 -9.99 13.22
C LEU A 282 -10.42 -10.98 12.29
N PHE A 283 -10.18 -10.55 11.06
CA PHE A 283 -9.41 -11.28 10.06
C PHE A 283 -8.00 -10.71 9.97
N ALA A 284 -7.00 -11.57 10.09
CA ALA A 284 -5.61 -11.25 9.77
C ALA A 284 -5.24 -11.94 8.45
N LEU A 285 -4.88 -11.15 7.45
CA LEU A 285 -4.49 -11.65 6.13
C LEU A 285 -2.96 -11.75 6.01
N GLU A 286 -2.48 -12.54 5.06
CA GLU A 286 -1.05 -12.57 4.72
C GLU A 286 -0.67 -11.33 3.90
N GLY A 287 0.63 -11.03 3.87
CA GLY A 287 1.20 -9.86 3.19
C GLY A 287 1.68 -8.79 4.17
N GLY A 288 2.81 -8.17 3.87
CA GLY A 288 3.44 -7.12 4.67
C GLY A 288 2.52 -5.92 4.89
N CYS A 289 1.65 -5.62 3.91
CA CYS A 289 0.63 -4.58 4.01
C CYS A 289 -0.43 -4.83 5.08
N PHE A 290 -0.66 -6.08 5.50
CA PHE A 290 -1.60 -6.44 6.55
C PHE A 290 -0.93 -6.70 7.91
N ARG A 291 0.37 -6.45 8.04
CA ARG A 291 1.07 -6.65 9.30
C ARG A 291 0.59 -5.63 10.34
N GLY A 292 0.03 -6.15 11.45
CA GLY A 292 -0.62 -5.32 12.46
C GLY A 292 -1.92 -4.68 11.98
N VAL A 293 -2.50 -5.17 10.88
CA VAL A 293 -3.76 -4.69 10.32
C VAL A 293 -4.76 -5.83 10.31
N TYR A 294 -5.99 -5.52 10.70
CA TYR A 294 -7.08 -6.47 10.80
C TYR A 294 -8.31 -5.96 10.06
N LEU A 295 -8.98 -6.85 9.34
CA LEU A 295 -10.28 -6.57 8.75
C LEU A 295 -11.38 -7.02 9.71
N ILE A 296 -12.35 -6.14 9.93
CA ILE A 296 -13.49 -6.36 10.81
C ILE A 296 -14.71 -6.64 9.94
N THR A 297 -15.48 -7.65 10.33
CA THR A 297 -16.72 -8.02 9.66
C THR A 297 -17.82 -8.34 10.68
N ASP A 298 -19.06 -8.39 10.21
CA ASP A 298 -20.23 -8.81 10.99
C ASP A 298 -20.07 -10.21 11.60
N ASN A 299 -20.83 -10.46 12.67
CA ASN A 299 -21.02 -11.80 13.24
C ASN A 299 -22.47 -12.31 13.06
N LEU A 300 -23.20 -11.80 12.08
CA LEU A 300 -24.64 -12.00 11.88
C LEU A 300 -24.94 -13.25 11.03
N THR A 301 -24.03 -13.66 10.15
CA THR A 301 -24.19 -14.78 9.23
C THR A 301 -23.57 -16.08 9.77
N LYS A 302 -24.17 -17.23 9.42
CA LYS A 302 -23.51 -18.55 9.56
C LYS A 302 -22.49 -18.68 8.43
N GLY A 303 -21.21 -18.55 8.76
CA GLY A 303 -20.12 -18.44 7.77
C GLY A 303 -19.78 -16.97 7.49
N TRP A 304 -18.57 -16.70 7.02
CA TRP A 304 -18.04 -15.35 6.73
C TRP A 304 -17.87 -15.09 5.22
N GLU A 305 -18.08 -16.11 4.39
CA GLU A 305 -17.83 -16.11 2.95
C GLU A 305 -18.73 -15.15 2.15
N ASN A 306 -19.82 -14.67 2.78
CA ASN A 306 -20.71 -13.65 2.18
C ASN A 306 -20.65 -12.32 2.93
N SER A 307 -19.75 -12.20 3.91
CA SER A 307 -19.61 -10.97 4.67
C SER A 307 -18.68 -9.99 3.95
N VAL A 308 -18.82 -8.72 4.33
CA VAL A 308 -18.05 -7.62 3.78
C VAL A 308 -17.21 -6.97 4.89
N VAL A 309 -16.16 -6.25 4.49
CA VAL A 309 -15.38 -5.41 5.40
C VAL A 309 -16.31 -4.34 5.99
N GLN A 310 -16.52 -4.36 7.30
CA GLN A 310 -17.23 -3.33 8.06
C GLN A 310 -16.29 -2.42 8.83
N GLY A 311 -15.02 -2.82 8.97
CA GLY A 311 -13.99 -1.95 9.49
C GLY A 311 -12.59 -2.43 9.18
N ILE A 312 -11.63 -1.52 9.31
CA ILE A 312 -10.20 -1.75 9.16
C ILE A 312 -9.55 -1.24 10.43
N ARG A 313 -8.74 -2.07 11.09
CA ARG A 313 -8.02 -1.73 12.32
C ARG A 313 -6.52 -1.84 12.06
N MET A 314 -5.75 -0.85 12.47
CA MET A 314 -4.30 -0.78 12.36
C MET A 314 -3.67 -0.55 13.74
N ASP A 315 -2.93 -1.55 14.20
CA ASP A 315 -2.19 -1.54 15.48
C ASP A 315 -0.69 -1.29 15.27
N GLN A 316 -0.19 -1.45 14.04
CA GLN A 316 1.20 -1.14 13.67
C GLN A 316 1.21 -0.41 12.33
N GLY A 317 2.17 0.50 12.15
CA GLY A 317 2.32 1.33 10.96
C GLY A 317 2.22 2.82 11.28
N CYS A 318 2.08 3.64 10.26
CA CYS A 318 1.83 5.07 10.46
C CYS A 318 0.98 5.66 9.33
N LEU A 319 -0.06 6.41 9.70
CA LEU A 319 -0.96 7.06 8.76
C LEU A 319 -0.83 8.59 8.91
N TRP A 320 -0.04 9.21 8.03
CA TRP A 320 0.17 10.66 8.03
C TRP A 320 0.59 11.22 9.40
N GLY A 321 1.50 10.52 10.07
CA GLY A 321 1.99 10.87 11.41
C GLY A 321 1.14 10.38 12.59
N LEU A 322 0.02 9.68 12.35
CA LEU A 322 -0.63 8.84 13.37
C LEU A 322 0.04 7.47 13.41
N CYS A 323 1.02 7.32 14.29
CA CYS A 323 1.78 6.09 14.46
C CYS A 323 1.44 5.46 15.83
N PRO A 324 0.74 4.31 15.87
CA PRO A 324 0.55 3.56 17.10
C PRO A 324 1.87 3.30 17.84
N GLY A 325 1.87 3.49 19.15
CA GLY A 325 3.05 3.42 20.02
C GLY A 325 3.84 4.72 20.13
N GLU A 326 3.58 5.74 19.30
CA GLU A 326 4.35 6.99 19.29
C GLU A 326 3.49 8.24 19.48
N THR A 327 2.42 8.41 18.70
CA THR A 327 1.63 9.65 18.71
C THR A 327 0.84 9.78 20.01
N LEU A 328 0.87 10.96 20.62
CA LEU A 328 0.10 11.26 21.83
C LEU A 328 -1.26 11.88 21.51
N ARG A 329 -2.23 11.61 22.39
CA ARG A 329 -3.59 12.14 22.30
C ARG A 329 -3.64 13.65 22.20
N THR A 330 -2.78 14.33 22.95
CA THR A 330 -2.68 15.80 22.89
C THR A 330 -2.26 16.31 21.51
N GLU A 331 -1.40 15.57 20.80
CA GLU A 331 -0.89 15.97 19.49
C GLU A 331 -1.98 15.83 18.43
N TRP A 332 -2.73 14.72 18.44
CA TRP A 332 -3.79 14.56 17.47
C TRP A 332 -4.99 15.46 17.74
N LEU A 333 -5.29 15.79 19.01
CA LEU A 333 -6.31 16.80 19.33
C LEU A 333 -5.91 18.19 18.84
N GLU A 334 -4.62 18.53 18.89
CA GLU A 334 -4.11 19.80 18.37
C GLU A 334 -4.28 19.91 16.85
N VAL A 335 -4.06 18.81 16.12
CA VAL A 335 -4.07 18.80 14.66
C VAL A 335 -5.45 18.48 14.06
N LEU A 336 -6.14 17.44 14.56
CA LEU A 336 -7.46 17.05 14.09
C LEU A 336 -8.59 17.89 14.69
N GLY A 337 -8.36 18.56 15.82
CA GLY A 337 -9.38 19.29 16.57
C GLY A 337 -10.14 18.41 17.56
N GLU A 338 -11.23 18.95 18.12
CA GLU A 338 -12.08 18.21 19.07
C GLU A 338 -12.78 17.03 18.38
N PRO A 339 -12.80 15.82 18.98
CA PRO A 339 -13.55 14.69 18.46
C PRO A 339 -15.06 14.89 18.61
N ASP A 340 -15.84 14.19 17.79
CA ASP A 340 -17.30 14.21 17.92
C ASP A 340 -17.77 13.55 19.22
N GLY A 341 -16.95 12.65 19.76
CA GLY A 341 -17.03 12.23 21.14
C GLY A 341 -15.85 11.37 21.56
N THR A 342 -15.79 11.13 22.87
CA THR A 342 -14.79 10.28 23.51
C THR A 342 -15.52 9.25 24.36
N VAL A 343 -15.12 7.99 24.25
CA VAL A 343 -15.62 6.88 25.08
C VAL A 343 -14.47 6.28 25.87
N GLU A 344 -14.71 6.03 27.15
CA GLU A 344 -13.78 5.26 27.97
C GLU A 344 -13.85 3.78 27.59
N VAL A 345 -12.71 3.18 27.29
CA VAL A 345 -12.58 1.76 27.00
C VAL A 345 -12.22 1.05 28.30
N SER A 346 -13.21 0.43 28.92
CA SER A 346 -13.02 -0.34 30.16
C SER A 346 -12.18 -1.61 29.93
N GLU A 347 -11.64 -2.20 31.00
CA GLU A 347 -10.93 -3.49 30.93
C GLU A 347 -11.77 -4.59 30.24
N GLU A 348 -13.06 -4.67 30.55
CA GLU A 348 -13.98 -5.64 29.94
C GLU A 348 -14.15 -5.39 28.43
N SER A 349 -14.34 -4.13 28.02
CA SER A 349 -14.48 -3.78 26.61
C SER A 349 -13.17 -3.97 25.84
N ALA A 350 -12.04 -3.64 26.46
CA ALA A 350 -10.71 -3.86 25.91
C ALA A 350 -10.47 -5.35 25.66
N GLU A 351 -10.71 -6.21 26.65
CA GLU A 351 -10.56 -7.66 26.51
C GLU A 351 -11.47 -8.22 25.40
N ALA A 352 -12.75 -7.83 25.39
CA ALA A 352 -13.73 -8.31 24.41
C ALA A 352 -13.42 -7.91 22.96
N ASN A 353 -12.63 -6.85 22.76
CA ASN A 353 -12.27 -6.33 21.44
C ASN A 353 -10.77 -6.47 21.14
N ARG A 354 -10.02 -7.21 21.96
CA ARG A 354 -8.56 -7.40 21.84
C ARG A 354 -7.81 -6.07 21.76
N LEU A 355 -8.23 -5.10 22.55
CA LEU A 355 -7.61 -3.80 22.73
C LEU A 355 -7.00 -3.73 24.13
N ILE A 356 -6.45 -2.58 24.47
CA ILE A 356 -6.05 -2.26 25.84
C ILE A 356 -6.95 -1.15 26.43
N PRO A 357 -7.07 -1.05 27.76
CA PRO A 357 -7.89 -0.03 28.41
C PRO A 357 -7.39 1.38 28.10
N GLY A 358 -8.31 2.35 28.11
CA GLY A 358 -7.98 3.74 27.86
C GLY A 358 -9.16 4.53 27.28
N ASN A 359 -8.94 5.27 26.20
CA ASN A 359 -9.96 6.13 25.59
C ASN A 359 -10.07 5.88 24.09
N CYS A 360 -11.26 6.10 23.53
CA CYS A 360 -11.51 6.09 22.09
C CYS A 360 -12.11 7.44 21.69
N ASP A 361 -11.36 8.21 20.91
CA ASP A 361 -11.85 9.42 20.25
C ASP A 361 -12.39 9.05 18.87
N TYR A 362 -13.60 9.50 18.50
CA TYR A 362 -14.16 9.24 17.18
C TYR A 362 -14.47 10.53 16.41
N TYR A 363 -14.22 10.48 15.10
CA TYR A 363 -14.42 11.56 14.14
C TYR A 363 -15.24 11.04 12.95
N HIS A 364 -16.35 11.70 12.65
CA HIS A 364 -17.15 11.42 11.46
C HIS A 364 -16.40 11.93 10.23
N CYS A 365 -16.17 11.02 9.29
CA CYS A 365 -15.55 11.28 8.01
C CYS A 365 -16.54 10.82 6.93
N GLY A 366 -17.45 11.71 6.52
CA GLY A 366 -18.53 11.33 5.61
C GLY A 366 -19.48 10.31 6.25
N ASP A 367 -19.62 9.15 5.62
CA ASP A 367 -20.46 8.04 6.10
C ASP A 367 -19.71 7.10 7.07
N TYR A 368 -18.41 7.31 7.31
CA TYR A 368 -17.56 6.42 8.10
C TYR A 368 -17.07 7.09 9.39
N LEU A 369 -16.64 6.27 10.36
CA LEU A 369 -16.08 6.70 11.63
C LEU A 369 -14.58 6.39 11.69
N LEU A 370 -13.76 7.42 11.86
CA LEU A 370 -12.35 7.28 12.24
C LEU A 370 -12.26 7.28 13.76
N GLN A 371 -11.75 6.20 14.34
CA GLN A 371 -11.61 5.98 15.77
C GLN A 371 -10.13 5.87 16.14
N LEU A 372 -9.70 6.69 17.10
CA LEU A 372 -8.33 6.72 17.63
C LEU A 372 -8.36 6.21 19.07
N TYR A 373 -7.79 5.03 19.28
CA TYR A 373 -7.69 4.42 20.60
C TYR A 373 -6.39 4.84 21.27
N SER A 374 -6.48 5.39 22.47
CA SER A 374 -5.34 5.67 23.34
C SER A 374 -5.33 4.74 24.54
N ASP A 375 -4.15 4.46 25.08
CA ASP A 375 -4.03 3.89 26.42
C ASP A 375 -4.37 4.91 27.52
N GLU A 376 -4.21 4.50 28.78
CA GLU A 376 -4.39 5.34 29.97
C GLU A 376 -3.38 6.50 30.06
N GLU A 377 -2.21 6.37 29.44
CA GLU A 377 -1.17 7.42 29.37
C GLU A 377 -1.42 8.40 28.22
N GLY A 378 -2.33 8.06 27.31
CA GLY A 378 -2.72 8.86 26.16
C GLY A 378 -1.88 8.59 24.92
N ALA A 379 -1.11 7.51 24.85
CA ALA A 379 -0.41 7.10 23.63
C ALA A 379 -1.38 6.39 22.68
N LEU A 380 -1.27 6.65 21.37
CA LEU A 380 -2.04 5.96 20.33
C LEU A 380 -1.70 4.47 20.36
N VAL A 381 -2.71 3.60 20.38
CA VAL A 381 -2.50 2.15 20.40
C VAL A 381 -3.15 1.46 19.20
N SER A 382 -4.19 2.07 18.64
CA SER A 382 -4.87 1.54 17.46
C SER A 382 -5.60 2.66 16.73
N VAL A 383 -5.60 2.57 15.40
CA VAL A 383 -6.44 3.38 14.51
C VAL A 383 -7.46 2.46 13.90
N MET A 384 -8.74 2.81 13.97
CA MET A 384 -9.81 2.01 13.38
C MET A 384 -10.69 2.89 12.48
N LEU A 385 -11.07 2.36 11.33
CA LEU A 385 -12.05 2.95 10.43
C LEU A 385 -13.24 1.99 10.36
N THR A 386 -14.45 2.47 10.62
CA THR A 386 -15.66 1.64 10.59
C THR A 386 -16.79 2.29 9.79
N GLU A 387 -17.77 1.48 9.41
CA GLU A 387 -19.11 1.93 8.97
C GLU A 387 -19.82 2.80 10.03
#